data_AF-A0AAW4NRX6-F1
#
_entry.id   AF-A0AAW4NRX6-F1
#
_cell.length_a   1.000
_cell.length_b   1.000
_cell.length_c   1.000
_cell.angle_alpha   90.00
_cell.angle_beta   90.00
_cell.angle_gamma   90.00
#
_symmetry.space_group_name_H-M   'P 1'
#
loop_
_entity.id
_entity.type
_entity.pdbx_description
1 polymer ?
#
loop_
_entity_poly.entity_id
_entity_poly.type
_entity_poly.pdbx_seq_one_letter_code
_entity_poly.pdbx_strand_id
1 'polypeptide(L)'
;MKQLLPAPLIGFIVAIIFLVAGIQVPNFVDQAFTYIGNIVTPLALIYIGIMLSNSKLSSIRFDRDTSVALLGRFVISPISIICLLMLGGYLGHNLSIGLKETLIIQSATPALAILPVLAASSHGDTKYATNVVTTSTLLFIIVVPIIMFFMPYIV
;
A
#
# COMPACT_ATOMS: atom_id res chain seq x y z
N MET A 1 24.07 12.56 2.94
CA MET A 1 23.90 12.13 1.53
C MET A 1 24.37 10.69 1.32
N LYS A 2 23.79 9.70 1.99
CA LYS A 2 24.03 8.28 1.71
C LYS A 2 22.69 7.57 1.86
N GLN A 3 22.32 6.75 0.87
CA GLN A 3 21.00 6.12 0.60
C GLN A 3 20.05 6.91 -0.33
N LEU A 4 20.53 7.31 -1.51
CA LEU A 4 19.63 7.72 -2.61
C LEU A 4 19.05 6.54 -3.38
N LEU A 5 19.61 5.33 -3.25
CA LEU A 5 19.09 4.12 -3.89
C LEU A 5 18.97 3.00 -2.87
N PRO A 6 17.78 2.76 -2.29
CA PRO A 6 17.51 1.58 -1.48
C PRO A 6 17.84 0.31 -2.28
N ALA A 7 18.40 -0.71 -1.63
CA ALA A 7 18.68 -1.99 -2.28
C ALA A 7 17.47 -2.59 -3.05
N PRO A 8 16.21 -2.48 -2.54
CA PRO A 8 15.03 -2.89 -3.31
C PRO A 8 14.86 -2.16 -4.65
N LEU A 9 15.18 -0.87 -4.70
CA LEU A 9 15.06 -0.06 -5.92
C LEU A 9 16.10 -0.48 -6.96
N ILE A 10 17.32 -0.79 -6.52
CA ILE A 10 18.38 -1.31 -7.41
C ILE A 10 17.95 -2.66 -7.98
N GLY A 11 17.42 -3.57 -7.14
CA GLY A 11 16.89 -4.85 -7.59
C GLY A 11 15.77 -4.70 -8.62
N PHE A 12 14.84 -3.77 -8.40
CA PHE A 12 13.77 -3.46 -9.35
C PHE A 12 14.30 -2.96 -10.70
N ILE A 13 15.27 -2.05 -10.70
CA ILE A 13 15.90 -1.54 -11.93
C ILE A 13 16.58 -2.67 -12.70
N VAL A 14 17.34 -3.54 -12.02
CA VAL A 14 17.98 -4.70 -12.66
C VAL A 14 16.95 -5.65 -13.26
N ALA A 15 15.85 -5.92 -12.53
CA ALA A 15 14.77 -6.77 -13.04
C ALA A 15 14.13 -6.19 -14.33
N ILE A 16 13.90 -4.88 -14.38
CA ILE A 16 13.41 -4.21 -15.60
C ILE A 16 14.40 -4.37 -16.76
N ILE A 17 15.70 -4.18 -16.51
CA ILE A 17 16.74 -4.33 -17.55
C ILE A 17 16.72 -5.75 -18.12
N PHE A 18 16.65 -6.77 -17.26
CA PHE A 18 16.57 -8.17 -17.67
C PHE A 18 15.31 -8.47 -18.48
N LEU A 19 14.16 -7.93 -18.04
CA LEU A 19 12.88 -8.07 -18.72
C LEU A 19 12.91 -7.48 -20.13
N VAL A 20 13.39 -6.24 -20.28
CA VAL A 20 13.46 -5.53 -21.58
C VAL A 20 14.50 -6.15 -22.50
N ALA A 21 15.64 -6.61 -21.95
CA ALA A 21 16.68 -7.28 -22.72
C ALA A 21 16.34 -8.74 -23.08
N GLY A 22 15.23 -9.30 -22.57
CA GLY A 22 14.81 -10.68 -22.81
C GLY A 22 15.78 -11.72 -22.22
N ILE A 23 16.57 -11.34 -21.21
CA ILE A 23 17.55 -12.22 -20.58
C ILE A 23 16.81 -13.17 -19.64
N GLN A 24 16.83 -14.46 -19.96
CA GLN A 24 16.25 -15.50 -19.12
C GLN A 24 17.12 -15.72 -17.89
N VAL A 25 16.53 -15.59 -16.71
CA VAL A 25 17.19 -15.88 -15.43
C VAL A 25 17.25 -17.41 -15.26
N PRO A 26 18.38 -18.00 -14.85
CA PRO A 26 18.47 -19.44 -14.62
C PRO A 26 17.42 -19.92 -13.62
N ASN A 27 16.80 -21.08 -13.89
CA ASN A 27 15.68 -21.62 -13.10
C ASN A 27 15.92 -21.64 -11.58
N PHE A 28 17.15 -21.96 -11.15
CA PHE A 28 17.49 -21.96 -9.72
C PHE A 28 17.34 -20.57 -9.07
N VAL A 29 17.79 -19.53 -9.77
CA VAL A 29 17.76 -18.14 -9.29
C VAL A 29 16.32 -17.62 -9.30
N ASP A 30 15.57 -17.91 -10.37
CA ASP A 30 14.17 -17.54 -10.49
C ASP A 30 13.30 -18.17 -9.38
N GLN A 31 13.49 -19.48 -9.13
CA GLN A 31 12.82 -20.17 -8.04
C GLN A 31 13.21 -19.58 -6.68
N ALA A 32 14.50 -19.36 -6.42
CA ALA A 32 14.96 -18.80 -5.15
C ALA A 32 14.34 -17.41 -4.88
N PHE A 33 14.35 -16.51 -5.87
CA PHE A 33 13.73 -15.19 -5.73
C PHE A 33 12.22 -15.25 -5.58
N THR A 34 11.55 -16.16 -6.30
CA THR A 34 10.11 -16.38 -6.15
C THR A 34 9.74 -16.88 -4.75
N TYR A 35 10.51 -17.84 -4.20
CA TYR A 35 10.30 -18.31 -2.82
C TYR A 35 10.48 -17.18 -1.80
N ILE A 36 11.55 -16.40 -1.93
CA ILE A 36 11.79 -15.25 -1.06
C ILE A 36 10.63 -14.24 -1.17
N GLY A 37 10.22 -13.90 -2.40
CA GLY A 37 9.12 -12.97 -2.66
C GLY A 37 7.78 -13.42 -2.05
N ASN A 38 7.46 -14.72 -2.17
CA ASN A 38 6.23 -15.29 -1.61
C ASN A 38 6.19 -15.27 -0.08
N ILE A 39 7.34 -15.23 0.61
CA ILE A 39 7.41 -15.15 2.07
C ILE A 39 7.29 -13.71 2.58
N VAL A 40 7.57 -12.70 1.75
CA VAL A 40 7.51 -11.28 2.18
C VAL A 40 6.11 -10.88 2.65
N THR A 41 5.06 -11.26 1.92
CA THR A 41 3.68 -10.92 2.28
C THR A 41 3.23 -11.54 3.62
N PRO A 42 3.33 -12.86 3.85
CA PRO A 42 2.96 -13.43 5.14
C PRO A 42 3.82 -12.91 6.29
N LEU A 43 5.12 -12.67 6.08
CA LEU A 43 5.99 -12.08 7.11
C LEU A 43 5.59 -10.64 7.44
N ALA A 44 5.19 -9.85 6.43
CA ALA A 44 4.66 -8.51 6.63
C ALA A 44 3.36 -8.53 7.44
N LEU A 45 2.45 -9.48 7.19
CA LEU A 45 1.22 -9.63 7.97
C LEU A 45 1.50 -9.98 9.44
N ILE A 46 2.48 -10.86 9.72
CA ILE A 46 2.91 -11.17 11.10
C ILE A 46 3.47 -9.93 11.78
N TYR A 47 4.36 -9.19 11.10
CA TYR A 47 4.94 -7.95 11.63
C TYR A 47 3.86 -6.90 11.93
N ILE A 48 2.89 -6.72 11.04
CA ILE A 48 1.73 -5.85 11.25
C ILE A 48 0.98 -6.29 12.51
N GLY A 49 0.73 -7.59 12.70
CA GLY A 49 0.09 -8.13 13.90
C GLY A 49 0.86 -7.81 15.19
N ILE A 50 2.20 -7.94 15.18
CA ILE A 50 3.07 -7.58 16.32
C ILE A 50 3.01 -6.06 16.59
N MET A 51 3.04 -5.23 15.55
CA MET A 51 2.93 -3.78 15.69
C MET A 51 1.57 -3.35 16.24
N LEU A 52 0.49 -4.01 15.83
CA LEU A 52 -0.85 -3.77 16.38
C LEU A 52 -0.94 -4.20 17.86
N SER A 53 -0.31 -5.32 18.23
CA SER A 53 -0.25 -5.77 19.63
C SER A 53 0.56 -4.82 20.52
N ASN A 54 1.68 -4.29 20.01
CA ASN A 54 2.53 -3.33 20.73
C ASN A 54 1.94 -1.90 20.73
N SER A 55 1.10 -1.58 19.75
CA SER A 55 0.34 -0.34 19.75
C SER A 55 -0.68 -0.42 20.88
N LYS A 56 -0.38 0.22 22.02
CA LYS A 56 -1.38 0.42 23.06
C LYS A 56 -2.58 1.09 22.39
N LEU A 57 -3.76 0.46 22.37
CA LEU A 57 -5.00 1.10 21.89
C LEU A 57 -5.21 2.49 22.55
N SER A 58 -4.63 2.69 23.74
CA SER A 58 -4.56 3.96 24.47
C SER A 58 -3.77 5.09 23.77
N SER A 59 -2.96 4.84 22.74
CA SER A 59 -2.28 5.87 21.95
C SER A 59 -3.06 6.29 20.71
N ILE A 60 -4.18 5.62 20.40
CA ILE A 60 -5.09 6.02 19.33
C ILE A 60 -5.78 7.30 19.77
N ARG A 61 -5.35 8.43 19.20
CA ARG A 61 -6.02 9.71 19.37
C ARG A 61 -6.68 10.05 18.05
N PHE A 62 -8.01 10.15 18.05
CA PHE A 62 -8.72 10.78 16.94
C PHE A 62 -8.65 12.29 17.14
N ASP A 63 -7.48 12.86 16.89
CA ASP A 63 -7.36 14.29 16.65
C ASP A 63 -7.97 14.64 15.28
N ARG A 64 -8.32 15.92 15.12
CA ARG A 64 -8.93 16.44 13.90
C ARG A 64 -8.04 16.16 12.68
N ASP A 65 -6.73 16.26 12.85
CA ASP A 65 -5.75 16.09 11.78
C ASP A 65 -5.66 14.63 11.32
N THR A 66 -5.61 13.69 12.26
CA THR A 66 -5.65 12.25 11.99
C THR A 66 -6.95 11.86 11.29
N SER A 67 -8.08 12.40 11.74
CA SER A 67 -9.39 12.14 11.13
C SER A 67 -9.48 12.64 9.70
N VAL A 68 -8.97 13.86 9.44
CA VAL A 68 -8.90 14.42 8.08
C VAL A 68 -7.98 13.60 7.19
N ALA A 69 -6.81 13.17 7.70
CA ALA A 69 -5.90 12.31 6.95
C ALA A 69 -6.52 10.95 6.58
N LEU A 70 -7.25 10.33 7.50
CA LEU A 70 -7.95 9.06 7.27
C LEU A 70 -9.12 9.22 6.30
N LEU A 71 -9.91 10.30 6.41
CA LEU A 71 -10.98 10.60 5.44
C LEU A 71 -10.42 10.84 4.04
N GLY A 72 -9.34 11.59 3.92
CA GLY A 72 -8.64 11.76 2.65
C GLY A 72 -8.22 10.43 2.04
N ARG A 73 -7.72 9.51 2.87
CA ARG A 73 -7.18 8.23 2.42
C ARG A 73 -8.23 7.17 2.09
N PHE A 74 -9.28 7.04 2.91
CA PHE A 74 -10.28 5.97 2.75
C PHE A 74 -11.55 6.40 2.03
N VAL A 75 -11.82 7.70 1.92
CA VAL A 75 -13.03 8.22 1.27
C VAL A 75 -12.65 8.96 0.00
N ILE A 76 -11.82 10.01 0.11
CA ILE A 76 -11.50 10.86 -1.05
C ILE A 76 -10.69 10.10 -2.10
N SER A 77 -9.66 9.36 -1.69
CA SER A 77 -8.80 8.61 -2.62
C SER A 77 -9.59 7.56 -3.44
N PRO A 78 -10.39 6.65 -2.84
CA PRO A 78 -11.18 5.69 -3.62
C PRO A 78 -12.23 6.34 -4.52
N ILE A 79 -12.93 7.37 -4.04
CA ILE A 79 -13.90 8.11 -4.85
C ILE A 79 -13.21 8.77 -6.05
N SER A 80 -12.01 9.33 -5.85
CA SER A 80 -11.25 9.97 -6.94
C SER A 80 -10.87 8.96 -8.02
N ILE A 81 -10.43 7.75 -7.64
CA ILE A 81 -10.08 6.69 -8.60
C ILE A 81 -11.31 6.17 -9.32
N ILE A 82 -12.43 5.93 -8.62
CA ILE A 82 -13.69 5.53 -9.26
C ILE A 82 -14.14 6.58 -10.29
N CYS A 83 -14.09 7.86 -9.93
CA CYS A 83 -14.44 8.95 -10.83
C CYS A 83 -13.54 8.98 -12.08
N LEU A 84 -12.22 8.81 -11.90
CA LEU A 84 -11.27 8.74 -13.01
C LEU A 84 -11.51 7.53 -13.91
N LEU A 85 -11.85 6.37 -13.34
CA LEU A 85 -12.18 5.16 -14.12
C LEU A 85 -13.48 5.32 -14.90
N MET A 86 -14.50 5.98 -14.35
CA MET A 86 -15.75 6.28 -15.05
C MET A 86 -15.53 7.29 -16.20
N LEU A 87 -14.78 8.36 -15.94
CA LEU A 87 -14.38 9.33 -16.97
C LEU A 87 -13.55 8.68 -18.08
N GLY A 88 -12.59 7.83 -17.72
CA GLY A 88 -11.78 7.07 -18.68
C GLY A 88 -12.61 6.13 -19.55
N GLY A 89 -13.62 5.49 -18.96
CA GLY A 89 -14.59 4.67 -19.70
C GLY A 89 -15.40 5.49 -20.71
N TYR A 90 -15.85 6.69 -20.33
CA TYR A 90 -16.55 7.60 -21.26
C TYR A 90 -15.66 8.08 -22.42
N LEU A 91 -14.36 8.27 -22.15
CA LEU A 91 -13.36 8.64 -23.16
C LEU A 91 -12.89 7.46 -24.04
N GLY A 92 -13.46 6.26 -23.87
CA GLY A 92 -13.16 5.08 -24.70
C GLY A 92 -11.98 4.24 -24.20
N HIS A 93 -11.36 4.58 -23.06
CA HIS A 93 -10.33 3.76 -22.42
C HIS A 93 -10.95 2.74 -21.49
N ASN A 94 -11.31 1.58 -22.05
CA ASN A 94 -11.76 0.43 -21.27
C ASN A 94 -10.57 -0.38 -20.75
N LEU A 95 -10.20 -0.14 -19.49
CA LEU A 95 -9.28 -1.01 -18.76
C LEU A 95 -9.93 -2.37 -18.47
N SER A 96 -9.11 -3.41 -18.37
CA SER A 96 -9.59 -4.74 -17.94
C SER A 96 -10.20 -4.68 -16.54
N ILE A 97 -11.19 -5.52 -16.28
CA ILE A 97 -11.91 -5.56 -15.00
C ILE A 97 -10.94 -5.75 -13.83
N GLY A 98 -10.03 -6.72 -13.92
CA GLY A 98 -9.03 -6.95 -12.86
C GLY A 98 -8.11 -5.75 -12.61
N LEU A 99 -7.80 -4.94 -13.63
CA LEU A 99 -7.01 -3.73 -13.43
C LEU A 99 -7.82 -2.63 -12.73
N LYS A 100 -9.11 -2.49 -13.02
CA LYS A 100 -9.99 -1.57 -12.30
C LYS A 100 -10.13 -1.96 -10.83
N GLU A 101 -10.38 -3.24 -10.56
CA GLU A 101 -10.50 -3.78 -9.20
C GLU A 101 -9.23 -3.54 -8.37
N THR A 102 -8.06 -3.85 -8.94
CA THR A 102 -6.78 -3.63 -8.26
C THR A 102 -6.51 -2.15 -7.96
N LEU A 103 -6.80 -1.24 -8.90
CA LEU A 103 -6.63 0.21 -8.69
C LEU A 103 -7.56 0.74 -7.60
N ILE A 104 -8.83 0.31 -7.57
CA ILE A 104 -9.77 0.70 -6.53
C ILE A 104 -9.31 0.20 -5.15
N ILE A 105 -8.90 -1.06 -5.02
CA ILE A 105 -8.41 -1.60 -3.74
C ILE A 105 -7.12 -0.88 -3.31
N GLN A 106 -6.18 -0.64 -4.22
CA GLN A 106 -4.93 0.06 -3.93
C GLN A 106 -5.14 1.47 -3.41
N SER A 107 -6.14 2.18 -3.94
CA SER A 107 -6.49 3.54 -3.51
C SER A 107 -6.94 3.64 -2.05
N ALA A 108 -7.40 2.53 -1.48
CA ALA A 108 -7.85 2.41 -0.10
C ALA A 108 -6.82 1.74 0.81
N THR A 109 -5.58 1.53 0.38
CA THR A 109 -4.55 0.88 1.21
C THR A 109 -4.18 1.71 2.44
N PRO A 110 -3.79 1.08 3.56
CA PRO A 110 -3.46 1.79 4.80
C PRO A 110 -2.16 2.58 4.66
N ALA A 111 -1.87 3.47 5.62
CA ALA A 111 -0.66 4.29 5.58
C ALA A 111 0.63 3.45 5.60
N LEU A 112 1.67 4.01 4.97
CA LEU A 112 2.95 3.33 4.82
C LEU A 112 3.51 2.97 6.21
N ALA A 113 3.76 1.68 6.45
CA ALA A 113 4.24 1.20 7.74
C ALA A 113 5.58 1.81 8.18
N ILE A 114 6.41 2.27 7.23
CA ILE A 114 7.70 2.90 7.50
C ILE A 114 7.60 4.42 7.79
N LEU A 115 6.41 5.02 7.67
CA LEU A 115 6.21 6.45 7.90
C LEU A 115 6.74 6.94 9.27
N PRO A 116 6.59 6.22 10.40
CA PRO A 116 7.13 6.67 11.69
C PRO A 116 8.66 6.72 11.71
N VAL A 117 9.32 5.79 11.01
CA VAL A 117 10.78 5.77 10.87
C VAL A 117 11.26 6.95 10.04
N LEU A 118 10.55 7.26 8.95
CA LEU A 118 10.84 8.42 8.10
C LEU A 118 10.62 9.74 8.86
N ALA A 119 9.54 9.84 9.63
CA ALA A 119 9.26 10.99 10.48
C ALA A 119 10.38 11.18 11.52
N ALA A 120 10.82 10.11 12.19
CA ALA A 120 11.91 10.16 13.16
C ALA A 120 13.22 10.65 12.52
N SER A 121 13.55 10.09 11.35
CA SER A 121 14.76 10.44 10.61
C SER A 121 14.73 11.90 10.10
N SER A 122 13.55 12.42 9.81
CA SER A 122 13.33 13.78 9.27
C SER A 122 13.00 14.82 10.34
N HIS A 123 13.13 14.48 11.63
CA HIS A 123 12.79 15.36 12.76
C HIS A 123 11.31 15.83 12.75
N GLY A 124 10.42 15.01 12.18
CA GLY A 124 8.97 15.23 12.13
C GLY A 124 8.23 14.59 13.31
N ASP A 125 6.89 14.69 13.29
CA ASP A 125 6.05 14.13 14.36
C ASP A 125 5.88 12.61 14.24
N THR A 126 6.75 11.90 14.96
CA THR A 126 6.75 10.43 15.05
C THR A 126 5.51 9.88 15.71
N LYS A 127 4.93 10.60 16.69
CA LYS A 127 3.73 10.14 17.41
C LYS A 127 2.51 10.21 16.51
N TYR A 128 2.35 11.33 15.80
CA TYR A 128 1.30 11.48 14.79
C TYR A 128 1.45 10.44 13.68
N ALA A 129 2.65 10.26 13.11
CA ALA A 129 2.91 9.26 12.08
C ALA A 129 2.56 7.84 12.54
N THR A 130 2.93 7.48 13.77
CA THR A 130 2.58 6.18 14.37
C THR A 130 1.07 6.04 14.51
N ASN A 131 0.39 7.05 15.03
CA ASN A 131 -1.06 7.06 15.20
C ASN A 131 -1.81 6.88 13.87
N VAL A 132 -1.39 7.58 12.81
CA VAL A 132 -1.97 7.47 11.47
C VAL A 132 -1.77 6.07 10.90
N VAL A 133 -0.57 5.50 11.02
CA VAL A 133 -0.27 4.15 10.52
C VAL A 133 -1.07 3.08 11.27
N THR A 134 -1.07 3.10 12.59
CA THR A 134 -1.83 2.14 13.40
C THR A 134 -3.32 2.24 13.13
N THR A 135 -3.88 3.45 13.19
CA THR A 135 -5.33 3.66 13.01
C THR A 135 -5.77 3.31 11.59
N SER A 136 -5.01 3.69 10.56
CA SER A 136 -5.35 3.32 9.18
C SER A 136 -5.26 1.81 8.95
N THR A 137 -4.29 1.12 9.56
CA THR A 137 -4.19 -0.34 9.44
C THR A 137 -5.39 -1.05 10.06
N LEU A 138 -5.87 -0.57 11.23
CA LEU A 138 -7.07 -1.10 11.86
C LEU A 138 -8.34 -0.80 11.05
N LEU A 139 -8.49 0.43 10.56
CA LEU A 139 -9.63 0.80 9.70
C LEU A 139 -9.64 -0.03 8.41
N PHE A 140 -8.48 -0.29 7.83
CA PHE A 140 -8.35 -1.04 6.58
C PHE A 140 -8.94 -2.46 6.66
N ILE A 141 -8.84 -3.11 7.82
CA ILE A 141 -9.46 -4.43 8.06
C ILE A 141 -10.98 -4.39 7.81
N ILE A 142 -11.62 -3.26 8.09
CA ILE A 142 -13.06 -3.06 7.89
C ILE A 142 -13.34 -2.48 6.49
N VAL A 143 -12.52 -1.53 6.03
CA VAL A 143 -12.71 -0.83 4.75
C VAL A 143 -12.54 -1.76 3.56
N VAL A 144 -11.58 -2.70 3.57
CA VAL A 144 -11.35 -3.62 2.44
C VAL A 144 -12.57 -4.50 2.15
N PRO A 145 -13.13 -5.24 3.11
CA PRO A 145 -14.36 -6.01 2.89
C PRO A 145 -15.51 -5.16 2.36
N ILE A 146 -15.67 -3.94 2.86
CA ILE A 146 -16.71 -3.01 2.42
C ILE A 146 -16.51 -2.65 0.94
N ILE A 147 -15.30 -2.25 0.55
CA ILE A 147 -14.99 -1.93 -0.85
C ILE A 147 -15.19 -3.15 -1.74
N MET A 148 -14.72 -4.32 -1.32
CA MET A 148 -14.92 -5.57 -2.08
C MET A 148 -16.40 -5.92 -2.22
N PHE A 149 -17.23 -5.66 -1.21
CA PHE A 149 -18.67 -5.89 -1.28
C PHE A 149 -19.35 -4.96 -2.31
N PHE A 150 -18.93 -3.70 -2.38
CA PHE A 150 -19.49 -2.74 -3.35
C PHE A 150 -18.87 -2.84 -4.75
N MET A 151 -17.72 -3.51 -4.90
CA MET A 151 -16.96 -3.61 -6.15
C MET A 151 -17.77 -4.12 -7.36
N PRO A 152 -18.61 -5.17 -7.24
CA PRO A 152 -19.42 -5.67 -8.35
C PRO A 152 -20.49 -4.68 -8.84
N TYR A 153 -20.83 -3.66 -8.05
CA TYR A 153 -21.80 -2.64 -8.44
C TYR A 153 -21.15 -1.44 -9.14
N ILE A 154 -19.81 -1.32 -9.07
CA ILE A 154 -19.04 -0.19 -9.58
C ILE A 154 -18.36 -0.51 -10.92
N VAL A 155 -17.88 -1.75 -11.09
CA VAL A 155 -17.05 -2.19 -12.22
C VAL A 155 -17.83 -3.04 -13.21
#